data_AF-A0A2H3CSB6-F1
#
_entry.id   AF-A0A2H3CSB6-F1
#
_cell.length_a   1.000
_cell.length_b   1.000
_cell.length_c   1.000
_cell.angle_alpha   90.00
_cell.angle_beta   90.00
_cell.angle_gamma   90.00
#
_symmetry.space_group_name_H-M   'P 1'
#
loop_
_entity.id
_entity.type
_entity.pdbx_description
1 polymer ?
#
loop_
_entity_poly.entity_id
_entity_poly.type
_entity_poly.pdbx_seq_one_letter_code
_entity_poly.pdbx_strand_id
1 'polypeptide(L)'
;MRPTISSPKVLKGLRFLTLVLVFATGVATGGVALNCLNKGKDEQDRINENLPNEACTRLFFLPCTSVNIDVKDLADSAIVVVLGALFSVFLSAVYMILPLFHAFASNPSKLKVIEPLSWILSTIVILGGLIPLTVFFATRKAGITVFLGDLEVSTQIVDELLVILHEQTTYKHIGYLRPLVIIPWFTMFFSAVAAGVSWVYHRQRATMKQDGLLGNRVHRHQEMSGPKRPGLVHTVIAKNSGSLQVHY
;
A
#
# COMPACT_ATOMS: atom_id res chain seq x y z
N MET A 1 29.35 5.83 0.14
CA MET A 1 28.97 5.60 -1.27
C MET A 1 27.95 6.67 -1.68
N ARG A 2 28.27 7.55 -2.64
CA ARG A 2 27.30 8.51 -3.20
C ARG A 2 26.33 7.70 -4.06
N PRO A 3 25.01 7.72 -3.80
CA PRO A 3 24.05 7.10 -4.70
C PRO A 3 24.15 7.80 -6.05
N THR A 4 24.36 7.01 -7.10
CA THR A 4 24.32 7.44 -8.50
C THR A 4 23.05 8.24 -8.73
N ILE A 5 23.21 9.48 -9.20
CA ILE A 5 22.15 10.46 -9.40
C ILE A 5 21.19 9.92 -10.47
N SER A 6 20.13 9.22 -10.02
CA SER A 6 18.95 9.00 -10.85
C SER A 6 18.38 10.38 -11.19
N SER A 7 18.21 10.69 -12.48
CA SER A 7 17.61 11.96 -12.92
C SER A 7 16.29 12.22 -12.17
N PRO A 8 16.01 13.46 -11.72
CA PRO A 8 14.80 13.79 -10.97
C PRO A 8 13.49 13.45 -11.72
N LYS A 9 13.56 13.31 -13.06
CA LYS A 9 12.45 12.84 -13.90
C LYS A 9 12.17 11.34 -13.68
N VAL A 10 13.22 10.52 -13.55
CA VAL A 10 13.12 9.06 -13.35
C VAL A 10 12.47 8.76 -12.00
N LEU A 11 12.88 9.45 -10.94
CA LEU A 11 12.33 9.20 -9.61
C LEU A 11 10.86 9.64 -9.46
N LYS A 12 10.45 10.69 -10.17
CA LYS A 12 9.03 11.08 -10.27
C LYS A 12 8.21 10.02 -11.01
N GLY A 13 8.73 9.50 -12.12
CA GLY A 13 8.09 8.42 -12.88
C GLY A 13 7.93 7.15 -12.04
N LEU A 14 9.00 6.76 -11.32
CA LEU A 14 8.96 5.60 -10.42
C LEU A 14 7.93 5.78 -9.30
N ARG A 15 7.87 6.96 -8.68
CA ARG A 15 6.86 7.27 -7.66
C ARG A 15 5.45 7.13 -8.22
N PHE A 16 5.16 7.72 -9.38
CA PHE A 16 3.85 7.62 -10.01
C PHE A 16 3.48 6.17 -10.32
N LEU A 17 4.40 5.40 -10.90
CA LEU A 17 4.21 3.98 -11.19
C LEU A 17 3.88 3.18 -9.93
N THR A 18 4.62 3.39 -8.83
CA THR A 18 4.35 2.70 -7.57
C THR A 18 2.98 3.04 -6.98
N LEU A 19 2.54 4.30 -7.08
CA LEU A 19 1.21 4.71 -6.63
C LEU A 19 0.11 4.02 -7.45
N VAL A 20 0.27 3.94 -8.78
CA VAL A 20 -0.69 3.24 -9.66
C VAL A 20 -0.77 1.76 -9.33
N LEU A 21 0.37 1.11 -9.08
CA LEU A 21 0.39 -0.31 -8.71
C LEU A 21 -0.32 -0.55 -7.38
N VAL A 22 -0.05 0.26 -6.35
CA VAL A 22 -0.75 0.17 -5.06
C VAL A 22 -2.25 0.39 -5.21
N PHE A 23 -2.65 1.36 -6.03
CA PHE A 23 -4.06 1.64 -6.31
C PHE A 23 -4.73 0.42 -6.96
N ALA A 24 -4.12 -0.12 -8.02
CA ALA A 24 -4.67 -1.27 -8.75
C ALA A 24 -4.79 -2.51 -7.86
N THR A 25 -3.76 -2.86 -7.10
CA THR A 25 -3.80 -4.03 -6.22
C THR A 25 -4.75 -3.83 -5.04
N GLY A 26 -4.85 -2.62 -4.50
CA GLY A 26 -5.81 -2.31 -3.42
C GLY A 26 -7.27 -2.42 -3.88
N VAL A 27 -7.59 -1.95 -5.08
CA VAL A 27 -8.93 -2.14 -5.69
C VAL A 27 -9.20 -3.62 -5.95
N ALA A 28 -8.21 -4.37 -6.44
CA ALA A 28 -8.34 -5.81 -6.65
C ALA A 28 -8.61 -6.56 -5.33
N THR A 29 -7.94 -6.19 -4.23
CA THR A 29 -8.22 -6.73 -2.89
C THR A 29 -9.68 -6.47 -2.49
N GLY A 30 -10.17 -5.24 -2.66
CA GLY A 30 -11.58 -4.91 -2.36
C GLY A 30 -12.57 -5.71 -3.21
N GLY A 31 -12.30 -5.85 -4.51
CA GLY A 31 -13.15 -6.63 -5.42
C GLY A 31 -13.23 -8.11 -5.05
N VAL A 32 -12.10 -8.73 -4.68
CA VAL A 32 -12.10 -10.11 -4.21
C VAL A 32 -12.80 -10.26 -2.88
N ALA A 33 -12.65 -9.31 -1.95
CA ALA A 33 -13.38 -9.34 -0.69
C ALA A 33 -14.90 -9.32 -0.89
N LEU A 34 -15.41 -8.48 -1.78
CA LEU A 34 -16.85 -8.45 -2.13
C LEU A 34 -17.32 -9.77 -2.74
N ASN A 35 -16.53 -10.36 -3.64
CA ASN A 35 -16.85 -11.67 -4.21
C ASN A 35 -16.86 -12.78 -3.15
N CYS A 36 -15.97 -12.74 -2.17
CA CYS A 36 -15.98 -13.69 -1.04
C CYS A 36 -17.20 -13.51 -0.13
N LEU A 37 -17.64 -12.26 0.09
CA LEU A 37 -18.84 -11.99 0.88
C LEU A 37 -20.10 -12.56 0.24
N ASN A 38 -20.27 -12.35 -1.07
CA ASN A 38 -21.43 -12.89 -1.80
C ASN A 38 -21.41 -14.43 -1.80
N LYS A 39 -20.27 -15.04 -2.16
CA LYS A 39 -20.16 -16.51 -2.19
C LYS A 39 -20.27 -17.14 -0.80
N GLY A 40 -19.73 -16.48 0.23
CA GLY A 40 -19.84 -16.95 1.61
C GLY A 40 -21.28 -16.89 2.12
N LYS A 41 -22.04 -15.88 1.71
CA LYS A 41 -23.47 -15.80 2.01
C LYS A 41 -24.26 -16.88 1.28
N ASP A 42 -24.02 -17.08 -0.01
CA ASP A 42 -24.70 -18.12 -0.79
C ASP A 42 -24.45 -19.52 -0.20
N GLU A 43 -23.23 -19.80 0.26
CA GLU A 43 -22.88 -21.07 0.90
C GLU A 43 -23.51 -21.22 2.29
N GLN A 44 -23.56 -20.14 3.07
CA GLN A 44 -24.27 -20.12 4.35
C GLN A 44 -25.77 -20.38 4.18
N ASP A 45 -26.40 -19.76 3.18
CA ASP A 45 -27.81 -19.98 2.88
C ASP A 45 -28.05 -21.42 2.41
N ARG A 46 -27.18 -21.98 1.56
CA ARG A 46 -27.22 -23.39 1.12
C ARG A 46 -27.10 -24.37 2.28
N ILE A 47 -26.19 -24.13 3.22
CA ILE A 47 -26.03 -24.98 4.41
C ILE A 47 -27.28 -24.87 5.28
N ASN A 48 -27.77 -23.66 5.57
CA ASN A 48 -28.96 -23.46 6.39
C ASN A 48 -30.22 -24.10 5.80
N GLU A 49 -30.33 -24.20 4.48
CA GLU A 49 -31.48 -24.83 3.81
C GLU A 49 -31.38 -26.36 3.77
N ASN A 50 -30.18 -26.91 3.50
CA ASN A 50 -29.99 -28.35 3.30
C ASN A 50 -29.72 -29.13 4.59
N LEU A 51 -29.04 -28.53 5.58
CA LEU A 51 -28.71 -29.22 6.85
C LEU A 51 -29.96 -29.71 7.59
N PRO A 52 -30.99 -28.86 7.80
CA PRO A 52 -32.17 -29.23 8.59
C PRO A 52 -33.04 -30.29 7.92
N ASN A 53 -33.12 -30.25 6.59
CA ASN A 53 -34.08 -31.03 5.80
C ASN A 53 -33.53 -32.39 5.34
N GLU A 54 -32.25 -32.46 4.96
CA GLU A 54 -31.69 -33.68 4.38
C GLU A 54 -30.81 -34.45 5.37
N ALA A 55 -29.89 -33.76 6.04
CA ALA A 55 -28.83 -34.43 6.79
C ALA A 55 -29.27 -34.79 8.21
N CYS A 56 -29.93 -33.85 8.91
CA CYS A 56 -30.45 -34.11 10.25
C CYS A 56 -31.58 -35.15 10.24
N THR A 57 -32.50 -35.07 9.28
CA THR A 57 -33.60 -36.05 9.18
C THR A 57 -33.10 -37.45 8.85
N ARG A 58 -32.02 -37.61 8.06
CA ARG A 58 -31.46 -38.93 7.74
C ARG A 58 -30.75 -39.60 8.93
N LEU A 59 -30.08 -38.84 9.77
CA LEU A 59 -29.29 -39.39 10.88
C LEU A 59 -30.06 -39.46 12.19
N PHE A 60 -30.88 -38.45 12.48
CA PHE A 60 -31.57 -38.32 13.76
C PHE A 60 -33.08 -38.54 13.65
N PHE A 61 -33.63 -38.73 12.45
CA PHE A 61 -35.08 -38.85 12.21
C PHE A 61 -35.90 -37.62 12.70
N LEU A 62 -35.22 -36.49 12.93
CA LEU A 62 -35.78 -35.23 13.43
C LEU A 62 -35.20 -34.06 12.60
N PRO A 63 -35.98 -33.00 12.35
CA PRO A 63 -35.46 -31.78 11.72
C PRO A 63 -34.58 -30.99 12.69
N CYS A 64 -33.49 -30.41 12.19
CA CYS A 64 -32.72 -29.46 12.99
C CYS A 64 -33.44 -28.12 13.11
N THR A 65 -33.32 -27.48 14.26
CA THR A 65 -34.09 -26.27 14.60
C THR A 65 -33.31 -25.00 14.34
N SER A 66 -31.98 -25.04 14.51
CA SER A 66 -31.10 -23.90 14.26
C SER A 66 -29.70 -24.37 13.86
N VAL A 67 -29.07 -23.61 12.97
CA VAL A 67 -27.69 -23.81 12.52
C VAL A 67 -26.96 -22.47 12.69
N ASN A 68 -25.85 -22.48 13.42
CA ASN A 68 -25.02 -21.31 13.64
C ASN A 68 -23.62 -21.59 13.11
N ILE A 69 -23.14 -20.71 12.23
CA ILE A 69 -21.84 -20.84 11.56
C ILE A 69 -20.94 -19.72 12.07
N ASP A 70 -19.91 -20.08 12.83
CA ASP A 70 -18.90 -19.18 13.36
C ASP A 70 -17.66 -19.13 12.44
N VAL A 71 -17.49 -17.97 11.82
CA VAL A 71 -16.34 -17.63 10.96
C VAL A 71 -15.64 -16.35 11.44
N LYS A 72 -15.91 -15.88 12.67
CA LYS A 72 -15.45 -14.57 13.16
C LYS A 72 -13.93 -14.40 13.10
N ASP A 73 -13.17 -15.42 13.48
CA ASP A 73 -11.69 -15.37 13.45
C ASP A 73 -11.15 -14.96 12.07
N LEU A 74 -11.70 -15.56 11.00
CA LEU A 74 -11.28 -15.30 9.64
C LEU A 74 -11.87 -13.98 9.12
N ALA A 75 -13.13 -13.69 9.44
CA ALA A 75 -13.82 -12.47 9.01
C ALA A 75 -13.16 -11.22 9.60
N ASP A 76 -12.86 -11.21 10.89
CA ASP A 76 -12.27 -10.07 11.59
C ASP A 76 -10.88 -9.74 11.03
N SER A 77 -10.04 -10.76 10.83
CA SER A 77 -8.73 -10.59 10.22
C SER A 77 -8.81 -10.12 8.76
N ALA A 78 -9.75 -10.66 7.97
CA ALA A 78 -9.98 -10.23 6.60
C ALA A 78 -10.45 -8.76 6.53
N ILE A 79 -11.34 -8.33 7.43
CA ILE A 79 -11.83 -6.95 7.50
C ILE A 79 -10.67 -5.98 7.71
N VAL A 80 -9.76 -6.27 8.64
CA VAL A 80 -8.57 -5.44 8.90
C VAL A 80 -7.71 -5.29 7.64
N VAL A 81 -7.48 -6.39 6.91
CA VAL A 81 -6.72 -6.38 5.65
C VAL A 81 -7.40 -5.52 4.58
N VAL A 82 -8.71 -5.68 4.41
CA VAL A 82 -9.49 -4.94 3.42
C VAL A 82 -9.52 -3.45 3.74
N LEU A 83 -9.74 -3.08 5.01
CA LEU A 83 -9.69 -1.68 5.45
C LEU A 83 -8.31 -1.08 5.23
N GLY A 84 -7.24 -1.83 5.52
CA GLY A 84 -5.86 -1.42 5.24
C GLY A 84 -5.63 -1.17 3.75
N ALA A 85 -6.11 -2.05 2.87
CA ALA A 85 -6.00 -1.93 1.43
C ALA A 85 -6.81 -0.74 0.87
N LEU A 86 -8.05 -0.53 1.34
CA LEU A 86 -8.88 0.62 0.95
C LEU A 86 -8.25 1.94 1.41
N PHE A 87 -7.63 1.96 2.58
CA PHE A 87 -6.85 3.10 3.04
C PHE A 87 -5.65 3.37 2.12
N SER A 88 -4.94 2.34 1.63
CA SER A 88 -3.88 2.50 0.62
C SER A 88 -4.41 3.08 -0.70
N VAL A 89 -5.58 2.63 -1.16
CA VAL A 89 -6.24 3.17 -2.37
C VAL A 89 -6.53 4.66 -2.20
N PHE A 90 -7.12 5.02 -1.06
CA PHE A 90 -7.41 6.41 -0.71
C PHE A 90 -6.14 7.27 -0.69
N LEU A 91 -5.10 6.82 0.02
CA LEU A 91 -3.81 7.52 0.05
C LEU A 91 -3.19 7.67 -1.34
N SER A 92 -3.25 6.62 -2.16
CA SER A 92 -2.73 6.66 -3.52
C SER A 92 -3.44 7.71 -4.37
N ALA A 93 -4.78 7.73 -4.35
CA ALA A 93 -5.58 8.73 -5.06
C ALA A 93 -5.25 10.16 -4.58
N VAL A 94 -5.16 10.36 -3.27
CA VAL A 94 -4.81 11.66 -2.67
C VAL A 94 -3.42 12.13 -3.14
N TYR A 95 -2.40 11.26 -3.08
CA TYR A 95 -1.03 11.64 -3.49
C TYR A 95 -0.85 11.78 -5.00
N MET A 96 -1.70 11.16 -5.83
CA MET A 96 -1.75 11.43 -7.27
C MET A 96 -2.38 12.80 -7.57
N ILE A 97 -3.44 13.17 -6.84
CA ILE A 97 -4.23 14.37 -7.11
C ILE A 97 -3.60 15.65 -6.52
N LEU A 98 -3.03 15.57 -5.31
CA LEU A 98 -2.39 16.69 -4.61
C LEU A 98 -1.41 17.52 -5.47
N PRO A 99 -0.50 16.94 -6.27
CA PRO A 99 0.41 17.73 -7.10
C PRO A 99 -0.28 18.47 -8.26
N LEU A 100 -1.53 18.17 -8.62
CA LEU A 100 -2.29 18.93 -9.62
C LEU A 100 -2.82 20.24 -9.03
N PHE A 101 -3.00 20.33 -7.72
CA PHE A 101 -3.49 21.54 -7.07
C PHE A 101 -2.34 22.50 -6.72
N HIS A 102 -2.26 23.61 -7.46
CA HIS A 102 -1.18 24.60 -7.34
C HIS A 102 -1.04 25.19 -5.92
N ALA A 103 -2.14 25.26 -5.16
CA ALA A 103 -2.18 25.76 -3.78
C ALA A 103 -1.37 24.89 -2.79
N PHE A 104 -1.37 23.56 -2.97
CA PHE A 104 -0.63 22.63 -2.11
C PHE A 104 0.86 22.53 -2.49
N ALA A 105 1.24 22.96 -3.69
CA ALA A 105 2.64 23.02 -4.12
C ALA A 105 3.47 24.06 -3.33
N SER A 106 2.81 25.02 -2.66
CA SER A 106 3.45 26.12 -1.94
C SER A 106 4.09 25.72 -0.60
N ASN A 107 3.60 24.65 0.06
CA ASN A 107 4.09 24.20 1.38
C ASN A 107 4.59 22.74 1.38
N PRO A 108 5.66 22.43 0.63
CA PRO A 108 6.16 21.06 0.45
C PRO A 108 6.92 20.50 1.67
N SER A 109 7.06 21.24 2.77
CA SER A 109 7.86 20.82 3.94
C SER A 109 7.15 19.76 4.79
N LYS A 110 5.84 19.89 5.03
CA LYS A 110 5.07 18.94 5.86
C LYS A 110 4.80 17.61 5.14
N LEU A 111 4.61 17.64 3.82
CA LEU A 111 4.40 16.45 2.98
C LEU A 111 5.62 15.49 2.95
N LYS A 112 6.82 15.98 3.26
CA LYS A 112 8.05 15.16 3.24
C LYS A 112 8.06 14.02 4.25
N VAL A 113 7.41 14.22 5.39
CA VAL A 113 7.39 13.24 6.49
C VAL A 113 6.08 12.46 6.49
N ILE A 114 4.97 13.13 6.20
CA ILE A 114 3.63 12.54 6.25
C ILE A 114 3.45 11.44 5.19
N GLU A 115 3.94 11.66 3.96
CA GLU A 115 3.79 10.68 2.88
C GLU A 115 4.49 9.35 3.13
N PRO A 116 5.81 9.29 3.41
CA PRO A 116 6.44 8.00 3.67
C PRO A 116 5.92 7.34 4.97
N LEU A 117 5.54 8.13 5.98
CA LEU A 117 4.98 7.59 7.22
C LEU A 117 3.61 6.95 7.01
N SER A 118 2.74 7.54 6.19
CA SER A 118 1.43 6.98 5.89
C SER A 118 1.54 5.65 5.12
N TRP A 119 2.53 5.53 4.22
CA TRP A 119 2.83 4.26 3.54
C TRP A 119 3.33 3.17 4.48
N ILE A 120 4.22 3.52 5.42
CA ILE A 120 4.70 2.58 6.44
C ILE A 120 3.53 2.12 7.32
N LEU A 121 2.70 3.05 7.80
CA LEU A 121 1.54 2.73 8.62
C LEU A 121 0.58 1.80 7.88
N SER A 122 0.26 2.12 6.62
CA SER A 122 -0.59 1.28 5.78
C SER A 122 -0.02 -0.12 5.58
N THR A 123 1.29 -0.24 5.34
CA THR A 123 1.98 -1.53 5.21
C THR A 123 1.89 -2.35 6.50
N ILE A 124 2.09 -1.72 7.67
CA ILE A 124 2.01 -2.37 8.98
C ILE A 124 0.58 -2.86 9.26
N VAL A 125 -0.43 -2.04 8.97
CA VAL A 125 -1.85 -2.42 9.17
C VAL A 125 -2.21 -3.63 8.30
N ILE A 126 -1.85 -3.60 7.01
CA ILE A 126 -2.10 -4.72 6.11
C ILE A 126 -1.36 -5.97 6.60
N LEU A 127 -0.07 -5.84 6.96
CA LEU A 127 0.72 -6.96 7.45
C LEU A 127 0.14 -7.56 8.74
N GLY A 128 -0.28 -6.71 9.67
CA GLY A 128 -0.87 -7.09 10.95
C GLY A 128 -2.18 -7.87 10.80
N GLY A 129 -2.99 -7.58 9.78
CA GLY A 129 -4.18 -8.39 9.45
C GLY A 129 -3.86 -9.61 8.58
N LEU A 130 -2.84 -9.53 7.72
CA LEU A 130 -2.52 -10.56 6.74
C LEU A 130 -1.87 -11.79 7.37
N ILE A 131 -1.04 -11.60 8.40
CA ILE A 131 -0.47 -12.70 9.18
C ILE A 131 -1.57 -13.56 9.82
N PRO A 132 -2.47 -13.04 10.68
CA PRO A 132 -3.54 -13.85 11.26
C PRO A 132 -4.47 -14.41 10.18
N LEU A 133 -4.79 -13.66 9.14
CA LEU A 133 -5.61 -14.15 8.02
C LEU A 133 -5.01 -15.41 7.37
N THR A 134 -3.70 -15.39 7.09
CA THR A 134 -3.00 -16.55 6.47
C THR A 134 -2.89 -17.74 7.41
N VAL A 135 -2.63 -17.50 8.70
CA VAL A 135 -2.56 -18.55 9.72
C VAL A 135 -3.94 -19.19 9.91
N PHE A 136 -5.00 -18.39 10.06
CA PHE A 136 -6.37 -18.90 10.20
C PHE A 136 -6.83 -19.63 8.96
N PHE A 137 -6.55 -19.12 7.76
CA PHE A 137 -6.84 -19.81 6.51
C PHE A 137 -6.17 -21.20 6.42
N ALA A 138 -4.95 -21.34 6.91
CA ALA A 138 -4.19 -22.59 6.85
C ALA A 138 -4.57 -23.60 7.94
N THR A 139 -4.97 -23.13 9.12
CA THR A 139 -5.09 -23.96 10.34
C THR A 139 -6.51 -24.12 10.86
N ARG A 140 -7.41 -23.16 10.58
CA ARG A 140 -8.77 -23.14 11.11
C ARG A 140 -9.79 -23.70 10.12
N LYS A 141 -10.94 -24.04 10.67
CA LYS A 141 -12.16 -24.45 9.97
C LYS A 141 -13.31 -23.57 10.45
N ALA A 142 -14.38 -23.48 9.66
CA ALA A 142 -15.63 -22.87 10.11
C ALA A 142 -16.21 -23.68 11.27
N GLY A 143 -16.53 -23.03 12.38
CA GLY A 143 -17.23 -23.68 13.49
C GLY A 143 -18.71 -23.77 13.13
N ILE A 144 -19.27 -24.97 13.06
CA ILE A 144 -20.70 -25.15 12.78
C ILE A 144 -21.33 -25.77 14.02
N THR A 145 -22.27 -25.04 14.64
CA THR A 145 -23.07 -25.54 15.75
C THR A 145 -24.50 -25.76 15.27
N VAL A 146 -25.04 -26.93 15.60
CA VAL A 146 -26.36 -27.38 15.15
C VAL A 146 -27.20 -27.73 16.37
N PHE A 147 -28.45 -27.30 16.37
CA PHE A 147 -29.40 -27.53 17.45
C PHE A 147 -30.54 -28.45 17.00
N LEU A 148 -30.83 -29.47 17.81
CA LEU A 148 -32.00 -30.33 17.73
C LEU A 148 -32.96 -29.92 18.85
N GLY A 149 -33.93 -29.07 18.55
CA GLY A 149 -34.71 -28.37 19.56
C GLY A 149 -33.81 -27.47 20.40
N ASP A 150 -33.73 -27.76 21.71
CA ASP A 150 -32.88 -27.05 22.66
C ASP A 150 -31.54 -27.76 22.93
N LEU A 151 -31.30 -28.94 22.32
CA LEU A 151 -30.03 -29.68 22.50
C LEU A 151 -29.02 -29.31 21.42
N GLU A 152 -27.84 -28.89 21.85
CA GLU A 152 -26.67 -28.71 20.99
C GLU A 152 -26.09 -30.08 20.62
N VAL A 153 -25.90 -30.32 19.32
CA VAL A 153 -25.28 -31.54 18.79
C VAL A 153 -23.76 -31.42 18.90
N SER A 154 -23.11 -32.50 19.34
CA SER A 154 -21.64 -32.59 19.38
C SER A 154 -21.03 -32.28 18.02
N THR A 155 -19.96 -31.47 18.02
CA THR A 155 -19.23 -31.04 16.82
C THR A 155 -18.71 -32.20 15.97
N GLN A 156 -18.42 -33.36 16.58
CA GLN A 156 -18.00 -34.57 15.87
C GLN A 156 -19.10 -35.10 14.94
N ILE A 157 -20.36 -35.05 15.38
CA ILE A 157 -21.49 -35.54 14.59
C ILE A 157 -21.87 -34.52 13.52
N VAL A 158 -21.70 -33.23 13.82
CA VAL A 158 -21.87 -32.16 12.82
C VAL A 158 -20.87 -32.33 11.67
N ASP A 159 -19.60 -32.62 11.98
CA ASP A 159 -18.58 -32.89 10.96
C ASP A 159 -18.95 -34.10 10.07
N GLU A 160 -19.49 -35.18 10.63
CA GLU A 160 -20.00 -36.31 9.85
C GLU A 160 -21.20 -35.92 8.98
N LEU A 161 -22.11 -35.08 9.47
CA LEU A 161 -23.23 -34.53 8.70
C LEU A 161 -22.74 -33.76 7.47
N LEU A 162 -21.73 -32.90 7.66
CA LEU A 162 -21.15 -32.08 6.60
C LEU A 162 -20.46 -32.94 5.53
N VAL A 163 -19.84 -34.05 5.94
CA VAL A 163 -19.28 -35.04 5.00
C VAL A 163 -20.39 -35.65 4.13
N ILE A 164 -21.56 -35.95 4.70
CA ILE A 164 -22.71 -36.50 3.94
C ILE A 164 -23.25 -35.48 2.94
N LEU A 165 -23.31 -34.21 3.34
CA LEU A 165 -23.70 -33.09 2.48
C LEU A 165 -22.62 -32.68 1.45
N HIS A 166 -21.44 -33.31 1.48
CA HIS A 166 -20.28 -32.96 0.66
C HIS A 166 -19.83 -31.50 0.84
N GLU A 167 -20.09 -30.92 2.01
CA GLU A 167 -19.74 -29.55 2.35
C GLU A 167 -18.35 -29.46 2.98
N GLN A 168 -17.58 -28.43 2.61
CA GLN A 168 -16.20 -28.25 3.04
C GLN A 168 -16.10 -27.18 4.12
N THR A 169 -15.83 -27.55 5.37
CA THR A 169 -15.63 -26.57 6.46
C THR A 169 -14.21 -26.02 6.57
N THR A 170 -13.27 -26.62 5.85
CA THR A 170 -11.85 -26.24 5.94
C THR A 170 -11.54 -25.09 4.98
N TYR A 171 -11.17 -23.92 5.53
CA TYR A 171 -10.97 -22.69 4.75
C TYR A 171 -10.03 -22.86 3.55
N LYS A 172 -8.95 -23.64 3.69
CA LYS A 172 -7.98 -23.90 2.61
C LYS A 172 -8.56 -24.56 1.34
N HIS A 173 -9.64 -25.33 1.51
CA HIS A 173 -10.31 -26.03 0.42
C HIS A 173 -11.37 -25.18 -0.28
N ILE A 174 -11.79 -24.07 0.35
CA ILE A 174 -12.75 -23.14 -0.20
C ILE A 174 -12.07 -22.27 -1.25
N GLY A 175 -12.41 -22.50 -2.52
CA GLY A 175 -11.71 -21.92 -3.66
C GLY A 175 -11.76 -20.39 -3.71
N TYR A 176 -12.84 -19.77 -3.26
CA TYR A 176 -12.99 -18.32 -3.28
C TYR A 176 -12.18 -17.62 -2.18
N LEU A 177 -11.82 -18.30 -1.09
CA LEU A 177 -10.97 -17.73 -0.02
C LEU A 177 -9.49 -17.64 -0.42
N ARG A 178 -9.01 -18.46 -1.36
CA ARG A 178 -7.62 -18.42 -1.85
C ARG A 178 -7.19 -17.05 -2.39
N PRO A 179 -7.91 -16.43 -3.35
CA PRO A 179 -7.53 -15.10 -3.85
C PRO A 179 -7.61 -14.02 -2.76
N LEU A 180 -8.51 -14.17 -1.78
CA LEU A 180 -8.62 -13.24 -0.65
C LEU A 180 -7.35 -13.22 0.20
N VAL A 181 -6.65 -14.35 0.30
CA VAL A 181 -5.41 -14.47 1.06
C VAL A 181 -4.19 -14.06 0.22
N ILE A 182 -4.19 -14.41 -1.08
CA ILE A 182 -3.03 -14.19 -1.96
C ILE A 182 -2.91 -12.74 -2.43
N ILE A 183 -4.01 -12.12 -2.87
CA ILE A 183 -3.95 -10.78 -3.49
C ILE A 183 -3.42 -9.69 -2.53
N PRO A 184 -3.83 -9.66 -1.24
CA PRO A 184 -3.33 -8.63 -0.32
C PRO A 184 -1.82 -8.63 -0.09
N TRP A 185 -1.13 -9.77 -0.31
CA TRP A 185 0.34 -9.81 -0.27
C TRP A 185 0.96 -8.88 -1.30
N PHE A 186 0.37 -8.78 -2.50
CA PHE A 186 0.84 -7.84 -3.52
C PHE A 186 0.58 -6.39 -3.10
N THR A 187 -0.58 -6.11 -2.51
CA THR A 187 -0.89 -4.77 -1.98
C THR A 187 0.08 -4.34 -0.89
N MET A 188 0.44 -5.26 0.01
CA MET A 188 1.46 -5.04 1.04
C MET A 188 2.84 -4.76 0.42
N PHE A 189 3.26 -5.60 -0.53
CA PHE A 189 4.55 -5.45 -1.22
C PHE A 189 4.67 -4.10 -1.92
N PHE A 190 3.66 -3.72 -2.72
CA PHE A 190 3.70 -2.43 -3.43
C PHE A 190 3.61 -1.25 -2.47
N SER A 191 2.89 -1.36 -1.35
CA SER A 191 2.85 -0.31 -0.31
C SER A 191 4.22 -0.11 0.33
N ALA A 192 4.95 -1.20 0.59
CA ALA A 192 6.32 -1.14 1.10
C ALA A 192 7.29 -0.48 0.08
N VAL A 193 7.17 -0.84 -1.20
CA VAL A 193 7.96 -0.22 -2.27
C VAL A 193 7.64 1.27 -2.40
N ALA A 194 6.35 1.65 -2.31
CA ALA A 194 5.92 3.05 -2.34
C ALA A 194 6.50 3.85 -1.16
N ALA A 195 6.59 3.25 0.04
CA ALA A 195 7.27 3.86 1.18
C ALA A 195 8.76 4.14 0.88
N GLY A 196 9.47 3.15 0.34
CA GLY A 196 10.88 3.26 -0.02
C GLY A 196 11.14 4.33 -1.08
N VAL A 197 10.37 4.31 -2.17
CA VAL A 197 10.50 5.29 -3.26
C VAL A 197 10.16 6.70 -2.78
N SER A 198 9.13 6.87 -1.95
CA SER A 198 8.76 8.16 -1.36
C SER A 198 9.87 8.70 -0.46
N TRP A 199 10.49 7.84 0.36
CA TRP A 199 11.60 8.22 1.23
C TRP A 199 12.82 8.70 0.44
N VAL A 200 13.22 7.96 -0.60
CA VAL A 200 14.34 8.35 -1.48
C VAL A 200 14.02 9.66 -2.22
N TYR A 201 12.79 9.82 -2.72
CA TYR A 201 12.34 11.04 -3.38
C TYR A 201 12.45 12.28 -2.50
N HIS A 202 11.99 12.19 -1.26
CA HIS A 202 12.05 13.34 -0.34
C HIS A 202 13.49 13.67 0.09
N ARG A 203 14.35 12.66 0.26
CA ARG A 203 15.78 12.86 0.55
C ARG A 203 16.50 13.59 -0.59
N GLN A 204 16.31 13.18 -1.83
CA GLN A 204 16.94 13.83 -2.99
C GLN A 204 16.44 15.27 -3.22
N ARG A 205 15.16 15.54 -2.95
CA ARG A 205 14.62 16.91 -3.00
C ARG A 205 15.21 17.82 -1.93
N ALA A 206 15.55 17.27 -0.76
CA ALA A 206 16.17 18.05 0.31
C ALA A 206 17.59 18.48 -0.05
N THR A 207 18.40 17.58 -0.61
CA THR A 207 19.77 17.90 -1.05
C THR A 207 19.77 18.94 -2.16
N MET A 208 18.92 18.79 -3.19
CA MET A 208 18.83 19.77 -4.28
C MET A 208 18.42 21.17 -3.81
N LYS A 209 17.50 21.27 -2.83
CA LYS A 209 17.09 22.57 -2.29
C LYS A 209 18.25 23.23 -1.53
N GLN A 210 19.06 22.44 -0.82
CA GLN A 210 20.22 22.94 -0.08
C GLN A 210 21.34 23.41 -1.03
N ASP A 211 21.63 22.64 -2.07
CA ASP A 211 22.62 23.01 -3.09
C ASP A 211 22.21 24.28 -3.86
N GLY A 212 20.93 24.39 -4.24
CA GLY A 212 20.40 25.60 -4.87
C GLY A 212 20.46 26.84 -3.97
N LEU A 213 20.19 26.69 -2.66
CA LEU A 213 20.31 27.78 -1.69
C LEU A 213 21.78 28.19 -1.46
N LEU A 214 22.71 27.25 -1.47
CA LEU A 214 24.15 27.52 -1.35
C LEU A 214 24.68 28.22 -2.60
N GLY A 215 24.34 27.74 -3.80
CA GLY A 215 24.71 28.40 -5.07
C GLY A 215 24.16 29.83 -5.15
N ASN A 216 22.91 30.04 -4.77
CA ASN A 216 22.29 31.37 -4.77
C ASN A 216 22.89 32.31 -3.68
N ARG A 217 23.48 31.76 -2.61
CA ARG A 217 24.22 32.54 -1.60
C ARG A 217 25.59 32.97 -2.11
N VAL A 218 26.29 32.10 -2.81
CA VAL A 218 27.62 32.39 -3.40
C VAL A 218 27.51 33.47 -4.47
N HIS A 219 26.51 33.39 -5.36
CA HIS A 219 26.27 34.44 -6.36
C HIS A 219 25.99 35.81 -5.73
N ARG A 220 25.18 35.86 -4.67
CA ARG A 220 24.91 37.13 -3.96
C ARG A 220 26.14 37.74 -3.31
N HIS A 221 27.07 36.92 -2.81
CA HIS A 221 28.32 37.42 -2.26
C HIS A 221 29.27 37.97 -3.34
N GLN A 222 29.27 37.41 -4.55
CA GLN A 222 30.03 37.94 -5.67
C GLN A 222 29.50 39.29 -6.19
N GLU A 223 28.18 39.49 -6.24
CA GLU A 223 27.60 40.79 -6.62
C GLU A 223 27.89 41.90 -5.61
N MET A 224 27.90 41.59 -4.31
CA MET A 224 28.27 42.57 -3.27
C MET A 224 29.78 42.87 -3.24
N SER A 225 30.61 42.04 -3.87
CA SER A 225 32.05 42.25 -4.07
C SER A 225 32.38 42.74 -5.48
N GLY A 226 31.44 43.45 -6.13
CA GLY A 226 31.68 44.12 -7.40
C GLY A 226 32.95 44.98 -7.35
N PRO A 227 33.72 45.06 -8.45
CA PRO A 227 35.02 45.70 -8.46
C PRO A 227 34.90 47.16 -8.05
N LYS A 228 35.61 47.53 -6.98
CA LYS A 228 35.89 48.93 -6.62
C LYS A 228 36.44 49.59 -7.87
N ARG A 229 35.71 50.54 -8.47
CA ARG A 229 36.13 51.27 -9.68
C ARG A 229 37.60 51.68 -9.48
N PRO A 230 38.54 51.26 -10.34
CA PRO A 230 39.89 51.77 -10.26
C PRO A 230 39.79 53.29 -10.46
N GLY A 231 40.32 54.02 -9.48
CA GLY A 231 40.46 55.46 -9.57
C GLY A 231 41.14 55.84 -10.87
N LEU A 232 40.68 56.95 -11.42
CA LEU A 232 41.22 57.62 -12.60
C LEU A 232 42.72 57.90 -12.39
N VAL A 233 43.60 56.97 -12.76
CA VAL A 233 45.04 57.21 -12.80
C VAL A 233 45.35 57.72 -14.20
N HIS A 234 45.59 59.04 -14.29
CA HIS A 234 46.17 59.69 -15.46
C HIS A 234 47.44 58.92 -15.87
N THR A 235 47.34 58.19 -16.98
CA THR A 235 48.51 57.54 -17.59
C THR A 235 49.12 58.58 -18.53
N VAL A 236 50.23 59.16 -18.08
CA VAL A 236 51.07 60.05 -18.89
C VAL A 236 51.69 59.22 -20.01
N ILE A 237 51.43 59.63 -21.25
CA ILE A 237 52.00 59.07 -22.47
C ILE A 237 53.50 59.40 -22.50
N ALA A 238 54.34 58.41 -22.23
CA ALA A 238 55.77 58.48 -22.53
C ALA A 238 56.01 57.89 -23.92
N LYS A 239 56.18 58.78 -24.89
CA LYS A 239 56.64 58.51 -26.25
C LYS A 239 58.08 57.99 -26.17
N ASN A 240 58.33 56.74 -26.54
CA ASN A 240 59.70 56.29 -26.82
C ASN A 240 59.79 55.61 -28.19
N SER A 241 60.74 56.13 -28.96
CA SER A 241 61.07 55.85 -30.34
C SER A 241 62.06 54.69 -30.38
N GLY A 242 61.92 53.73 -31.30
CA GLY A 242 62.95 52.70 -31.46
C GLY A 242 62.53 51.49 -32.27
N SER A 243 62.71 51.60 -33.58
CA SER A 243 62.87 50.53 -34.58
C SER A 243 63.47 49.21 -34.09
N LEU A 244 62.95 48.07 -34.56
CA LEU A 244 63.58 47.28 -35.64
C LEU A 244 62.71 46.06 -36.01
N GLN A 245 62.42 45.94 -37.30
CA GLN A 245 61.95 44.71 -37.93
C GLN A 245 63.14 43.76 -38.14
N VAL A 246 62.91 42.45 -37.97
CA VAL A 246 63.50 41.41 -38.83
C VAL A 246 62.47 40.28 -39.00
N HIS A 247 62.03 40.11 -40.23
CA HIS A 247 61.32 38.94 -40.75
C HIS A 247 62.30 37.78 -40.98
N TYR A 248 61.83 36.55 -40.79
CA TYR A 248 62.29 35.38 -41.54
C TYR A 248 61.13 34.91 -42.42
#